data_AF-A0A9N8ELX2-F1
#
_entry.id   AF-A0A9N8ELX2-F1
#
_cell.length_a   1.000
_cell.length_b   1.000
_cell.length_c   1.000
_cell.angle_alpha   90.00
_cell.angle_beta   90.00
_cell.angle_gamma   90.00
#
_symmetry.space_group_name_H-M   'P 1'
#
loop_
_entity.id
_entity.type
_entity.pdbx_description
1 polymer ?
#
loop_
_entity_poly.entity_id
_entity_poly.type
_entity_poly.pdbx_seq_one_letter_code
_entity_poly.pdbx_strand_id
1 'polypeptide(L)'
;MMIFARYPALVGTLLLLLISTTEGFSSERSPLSLSRPTTTTNKPTKRLPLALEQASVLVPAEEPARGVLRRIQKAVLRPRGGGTTSADSDVQNKGDSFLKRHPFSSAVAITTVNAILADLLTQLVFEGTTNPWNPKRTLVFGAFGFLYQGMVQYAIVNLVWEKVFPGTSKRAVVSKICAMNLFSDPLFFMPTFYIFQEAMTTGTVGWATVKAALLAYKGNCFMDWRNSWMVWFPGHAVTYGVMPTHKRIPWMAFLSFFYMCVLSITRGGV
;
A
#
# COMPACT_ATOMS: atom_id res chain seq x y z
N MET A 1 11.31 18.43 6.88
CA MET A 1 11.99 17.65 7.95
C MET A 1 11.45 17.98 9.35
N MET A 2 10.88 19.18 9.59
CA MET A 2 10.27 19.54 10.88
C MET A 2 8.98 18.78 11.26
N ILE A 3 8.23 18.20 10.32
CA ILE A 3 6.91 17.57 10.60
C ILE A 3 7.04 16.19 11.28
N PHE A 4 8.00 15.37 10.87
CA PHE A 4 8.21 14.02 11.44
C PHE A 4 8.89 14.06 12.81
N ALA A 5 9.64 15.13 13.08
CA ALA A 5 10.17 15.39 14.42
C ALA A 5 9.07 15.87 15.39
N ARG A 6 7.99 16.50 14.88
CA ARG A 6 6.92 17.07 15.71
C ARG A 6 5.83 16.06 16.08
N TYR A 7 5.58 15.05 15.24
CA TYR A 7 4.52 14.04 15.48
C TYR A 7 4.93 12.59 15.11
N PRO A 8 6.04 12.05 15.67
CA PRO A 8 6.49 10.70 15.38
C PRO A 8 5.47 9.62 15.79
N ALA A 9 4.67 9.89 16.82
CA ALA A 9 3.64 8.96 17.30
C ALA A 9 2.52 8.74 16.27
N LEU A 10 2.04 9.80 15.60
CA LEU A 10 0.91 9.71 14.68
C LEU A 10 1.29 9.01 13.37
N VAL A 11 2.51 9.28 12.89
CA VAL A 11 3.13 8.54 11.78
C VAL A 11 3.35 7.08 12.17
N GLY A 12 3.83 6.82 13.39
CA GLY A 12 4.00 5.47 13.93
C GLY A 12 2.69 4.71 14.00
N THR A 13 1.62 5.32 14.51
CA THR A 13 0.28 4.71 14.59
C THR A 13 -0.29 4.43 13.19
N LEU A 14 -0.11 5.34 12.23
CA LEU A 14 -0.54 5.11 10.85
C LEU A 14 0.25 3.95 10.22
N LEU A 15 1.57 3.92 10.38
CA LEU A 15 2.41 2.80 9.94
C LEU A 15 2.03 1.48 10.61
N LEU A 16 1.70 1.48 11.90
CA LEU A 16 1.25 0.29 12.63
C LEU A 16 -0.12 -0.18 12.15
N LEU A 17 -1.06 0.72 11.84
CA LEU A 17 -2.34 0.37 11.22
C LEU A 17 -2.14 -0.22 9.81
N LEU A 18 -1.19 0.33 9.04
CA LEU A 18 -0.82 -0.19 7.73
C LEU A 18 -0.14 -1.57 7.81
N ILE A 19 0.67 -1.82 8.84
CA ILE A 19 1.29 -3.13 9.07
C ILE A 19 0.23 -4.13 9.55
N SER A 20 -0.63 -3.75 10.50
CA SER A 20 -1.67 -4.62 11.06
C SER A 20 -2.69 -5.09 9.99
N THR A 21 -3.02 -4.23 9.02
CA THR A 21 -3.89 -4.61 7.90
C THR A 21 -3.24 -5.60 6.91
N THR A 22 -1.90 -5.69 6.89
CA THR A 22 -1.19 -6.68 6.04
C THR A 22 -1.13 -8.07 6.66
N GLU A 23 -1.18 -8.19 7.99
CA GLU A 23 -1.13 -9.48 8.69
C GLU A 23 -2.43 -10.29 8.51
N GLY A 24 -3.58 -9.62 8.40
CA GLY A 24 -4.87 -10.26 8.15
C GLY A 24 -5.02 -10.91 6.77
N PHE A 25 -4.17 -10.58 5.80
CA PHE A 25 -4.32 -11.01 4.40
C PHE A 25 -3.36 -12.15 3.98
N SER A 26 -2.40 -12.54 4.83
CA SER A 26 -1.38 -13.55 4.49
C SER A 26 -1.83 -15.01 4.68
N SER A 27 -3.07 -15.28 5.09
CA SER A 27 -3.53 -16.65 5.41
C SER A 27 -3.97 -17.52 4.22
N GLU A 28 -3.97 -17.02 2.97
CA GLU A 28 -4.29 -17.81 1.77
C GLU A 28 -3.05 -17.98 0.87
N ARG A 29 -2.16 -18.91 1.22
CA ARG A 29 -1.24 -19.53 0.26
C ARG A 29 -1.23 -21.03 0.44
N SER A 30 -1.87 -21.75 -0.47
CA SER A 30 -1.71 -23.20 -0.61
C SER A 30 -0.26 -23.52 -1.04
N PRO A 31 0.39 -24.53 -0.44
CA PRO A 31 1.73 -24.94 -0.86
C PRO A 31 1.66 -25.71 -2.18
N LEU A 32 2.33 -25.18 -3.21
CA LEU A 32 2.65 -25.89 -4.45
C LEU A 32 3.64 -27.02 -4.13
N SER A 33 3.23 -28.27 -4.39
CA SER A 33 4.10 -29.44 -4.32
C SER A 33 5.09 -29.44 -5.49
N LEU A 34 6.35 -29.08 -5.23
CA LEU A 34 7.44 -29.32 -6.16
C LEU A 34 8.03 -30.72 -5.91
N SER A 35 7.85 -31.60 -6.89
CA SER A 35 8.56 -32.87 -7.03
C SER A 35 10.07 -32.64 -7.25
N ARG A 36 10.91 -33.23 -6.39
CA ARG A 36 12.37 -33.30 -6.52
C ARG A 36 12.77 -34.32 -7.61
N PRO A 37 13.78 -34.03 -8.43
CA PRO A 37 14.62 -35.05 -9.04
C PRO A 37 15.84 -35.35 -8.15
N THR A 38 16.09 -36.63 -7.93
CA THR A 38 17.31 -37.21 -7.38
C THR A 38 18.42 -37.16 -8.41
N THR A 39 19.60 -36.64 -8.05
CA THR A 39 20.84 -36.95 -8.77
C THR A 39 21.98 -37.06 -7.77
N THR A 40 22.46 -38.30 -7.62
CA THR A 40 23.65 -38.73 -6.91
C THR A 40 24.89 -38.42 -7.73
N THR A 41 25.84 -37.68 -7.18
CA THR A 41 27.24 -37.71 -7.65
C THR A 41 28.21 -37.59 -6.47
N ASN A 42 28.83 -38.72 -6.15
CA ASN A 42 30.00 -38.84 -5.27
C ASN A 42 31.22 -38.18 -5.92
N LYS A 43 31.97 -37.37 -5.15
CA LYS A 43 33.40 -37.14 -5.38
C LYS A 43 34.13 -37.09 -4.03
N PRO A 44 35.30 -37.74 -3.89
CA PRO A 44 36.12 -37.66 -2.70
C PRO A 44 37.03 -36.43 -2.80
N THR A 45 37.18 -35.67 -1.72
CA THR A 45 38.19 -34.60 -1.67
C THR A 45 39.00 -34.69 -0.38
N LYS A 46 40.31 -34.57 -0.60
CA LYS A 46 41.44 -34.86 0.25
C LYS A 46 41.45 -34.02 1.54
N ARG A 47 41.87 -34.64 2.64
CA ARG A 47 42.27 -33.98 3.88
C ARG A 47 43.66 -33.37 3.74
N LEU A 48 43.88 -32.21 4.36
CA LEU A 48 45.16 -31.82 4.95
C LEU A 48 44.90 -31.09 6.28
N PRO A 49 45.80 -31.18 7.27
CA PRO A 49 45.52 -30.83 8.65
C PRO A 49 45.96 -29.40 8.98
N LEU A 50 45.27 -28.77 9.92
CA LEU A 50 45.84 -27.69 10.71
C LEU A 50 45.24 -27.74 12.11
N ALA A 51 46.14 -28.02 13.05
CA ALA A 51 45.92 -27.98 14.48
C ALA A 51 45.67 -26.55 14.93
N LEU A 52 44.74 -26.37 15.85
CA LEU A 52 44.73 -25.31 16.85
C LEU A 52 43.82 -25.78 18.00
N GLU A 53 44.48 -26.39 18.98
CA GLU A 53 44.37 -26.07 20.40
C GLU A 53 43.07 -25.41 20.88
N GLN A 54 42.30 -26.10 21.73
CA GLN A 54 41.57 -25.47 22.83
C GLN A 54 41.02 -26.47 23.86
N ALA A 55 41.52 -26.28 25.08
CA ALA A 55 40.95 -26.51 26.41
C ALA A 55 39.75 -27.46 26.58
N SER A 56 40.00 -28.53 27.32
CA SER A 56 39.02 -29.39 27.97
C SER A 56 38.32 -28.68 29.14
N VAL A 57 36.99 -28.54 29.05
CA VAL A 57 36.13 -28.30 30.20
C VAL A 57 35.07 -29.39 30.24
N LEU A 58 35.09 -30.19 31.31
CA LEU A 58 34.07 -31.18 31.63
C LEU A 58 32.72 -30.48 31.84
N VAL A 59 31.69 -30.96 31.16
CA VAL A 59 30.28 -30.66 31.47
C VAL A 59 29.55 -32.00 31.64
N PRO A 60 28.87 -32.24 32.77
CA PRO A 60 28.24 -33.52 33.06
C PRO A 60 26.96 -33.75 32.24
N ALA A 61 26.66 -35.03 32.05
CA ALA A 61 25.50 -35.54 31.34
C ALA A 61 24.20 -35.33 32.15
N GLU A 62 23.17 -34.77 31.51
CA GLU A 62 21.76 -34.97 31.87
C GLU A 62 20.88 -35.07 30.61
N GLU A 63 20.09 -36.14 30.56
CA GLU A 63 18.93 -36.38 29.68
C GLU A 63 17.63 -35.88 30.36
N PRO A 64 16.43 -35.80 29.71
CA PRO A 64 16.09 -35.89 28.29
C PRO A 64 15.06 -34.82 27.86
N ALA A 65 15.48 -33.77 27.13
CA ALA A 65 14.56 -32.81 26.49
C ALA A 65 13.82 -33.36 25.24
N ARG A 66 14.01 -34.65 24.90
CA ARG A 66 13.44 -35.28 23.69
C ARG A 66 11.96 -35.63 23.80
N GLY A 67 11.42 -35.70 25.02
CA GLY A 67 10.00 -36.04 25.27
C GLY A 67 9.02 -34.93 24.89
N VAL A 68 9.39 -33.67 25.15
CA VAL A 68 8.52 -32.49 24.91
C VAL A 68 8.43 -32.17 23.42
N LEU A 69 9.56 -32.22 22.71
CA LEU A 69 9.59 -31.99 21.26
C LEU A 69 8.77 -33.02 20.47
N ARG A 70 8.76 -34.29 20.88
CA ARG A 70 7.91 -35.32 20.25
C ARG A 70 6.42 -35.08 20.48
N ARG A 71 6.01 -34.51 21.62
CA ARG A 71 4.60 -34.17 21.88
C ARG A 71 4.13 -32.98 21.03
N ILE A 72 5.00 -31.99 20.82
CA ILE A 72 4.70 -30.83 19.97
C ILE A 72 4.65 -31.24 18.48
N GLN A 73 5.58 -32.08 18.01
CA GLN A 73 5.55 -32.59 16.63
C GLN A 73 4.30 -33.42 16.33
N LYS A 74 3.81 -34.22 17.29
CA LYS A 74 2.60 -35.06 17.09
C LYS A 74 1.30 -34.25 17.13
N ALA A 75 1.29 -33.08 17.79
CA ALA A 75 0.16 -32.14 17.79
C ALA A 75 0.12 -31.29 16.50
N VAL A 76 1.28 -30.92 15.95
CA VAL A 76 1.40 -30.11 14.74
C VAL A 76 1.22 -30.93 13.45
N LEU A 77 1.51 -32.25 13.49
CA LEU A 77 1.45 -33.12 12.31
C LEU A 77 0.22 -34.03 12.25
N ARG A 78 -0.82 -33.80 13.05
CA ARG A 78 -2.10 -34.52 12.83
C ARG A 78 -2.74 -33.99 11.53
N PRO A 79 -2.90 -34.82 10.48
CA PRO A 79 -3.76 -34.46 9.38
C PRO A 79 -5.17 -34.37 9.95
N ARG A 80 -5.79 -33.19 9.85
CA ARG A 80 -7.20 -32.99 10.20
C ARG A 80 -8.01 -33.79 9.18
N GLY A 81 -8.40 -35.00 9.58
CA GLY A 81 -9.25 -35.90 8.81
C GLY A 81 -10.53 -35.17 8.38
N GLY A 82 -10.93 -35.45 7.15
CA GLY A 82 -11.99 -34.75 6.43
C GLY A 82 -13.34 -34.74 7.16
N GLY A 83 -13.88 -33.53 7.25
CA GLY A 83 -15.31 -33.26 7.29
C GLY A 83 -15.54 -32.15 6.29
N THR A 84 -15.68 -32.50 5.01
CA THR A 84 -16.10 -31.59 3.95
C THR A 84 -17.54 -31.17 4.22
N THR A 85 -17.72 -30.09 4.97
CA THR A 85 -18.95 -29.30 4.90
C THR A 85 -18.87 -28.49 3.62
N SER A 86 -19.59 -28.94 2.59
CA SER A 86 -19.81 -28.27 1.30
C SER A 86 -20.44 -26.87 1.40
N ALA A 87 -20.57 -26.31 2.61
CA ALA A 87 -21.14 -25.00 2.90
C ALA A 87 -20.10 -23.87 2.85
N ASP A 88 -18.84 -24.12 3.18
CA ASP A 88 -17.79 -23.07 3.17
C ASP A 88 -17.32 -22.72 1.75
N SER A 89 -17.33 -23.70 0.85
CA SER A 89 -17.06 -23.48 -0.58
C SER A 89 -18.19 -22.78 -1.33
N ASP A 90 -19.40 -22.71 -0.74
CA ASP A 90 -20.59 -22.14 -1.38
C ASP A 90 -20.85 -20.68 -0.97
N VAL A 91 -20.32 -20.23 0.18
CA VAL A 91 -20.31 -18.80 0.58
C VAL A 91 -19.20 -18.03 -0.16
N GLN A 92 -18.06 -18.67 -0.44
CA GLN A 92 -16.94 -18.04 -1.16
C GLN A 92 -17.19 -17.95 -2.70
N ASN A 93 -18.11 -18.74 -3.26
CA ASN A 93 -18.40 -18.82 -4.70
C ASN A 93 -19.61 -18.00 -5.19
N LYS A 94 -20.42 -17.38 -4.32
CA LYS A 94 -21.72 -16.78 -4.73
C LYS A 94 -21.75 -15.28 -5.00
N GLY A 95 -20.60 -14.64 -5.13
CA GLY A 95 -20.57 -13.28 -5.66
C GLY A 95 -19.17 -12.83 -5.98
N ASP A 96 -18.80 -12.83 -7.26
CA ASP A 96 -17.76 -11.92 -7.73
C ASP A 96 -18.11 -10.53 -7.17
N SER A 97 -17.34 -10.09 -6.18
CA SER A 97 -17.52 -8.78 -5.54
C SER A 97 -17.76 -7.73 -6.61
N PHE A 98 -18.67 -6.77 -6.37
CA PHE A 98 -18.96 -5.69 -7.31
C PHE A 98 -17.68 -5.04 -7.88
N LEU A 99 -16.63 -4.95 -7.06
CA LEU A 99 -15.29 -4.48 -7.45
C LEU A 99 -14.65 -5.32 -8.58
N LYS A 100 -14.83 -6.64 -8.57
CA LYS A 100 -14.30 -7.54 -9.58
C LYS A 100 -15.13 -7.53 -10.86
N ARG A 101 -16.45 -7.34 -10.78
CA ARG A 101 -17.36 -7.25 -11.95
C ARG A 101 -17.22 -5.92 -12.69
N HIS A 102 -17.09 -4.82 -11.96
CA HIS A 102 -16.98 -3.47 -12.52
C HIS A 102 -15.79 -2.72 -11.91
N PRO A 103 -14.53 -3.14 -12.15
CA PRO A 103 -13.35 -2.58 -11.50
C PRO A 103 -13.14 -1.10 -11.82
N PHE A 104 -13.42 -0.68 -13.05
CA PHE A 104 -13.33 0.73 -13.43
C PHE A 104 -14.43 1.57 -12.78
N SER A 105 -15.70 1.20 -12.95
CA SER A 105 -16.83 1.97 -12.41
C SER A 105 -16.78 2.06 -10.88
N SER A 106 -16.41 0.96 -10.22
CA SER A 106 -16.25 0.94 -8.77
C SER A 106 -15.07 1.80 -8.29
N ALA A 107 -13.94 1.79 -9.00
CA ALA A 107 -12.80 2.66 -8.70
C ALA A 107 -13.18 4.15 -8.80
N VAL A 108 -13.85 4.54 -9.89
CA VAL A 108 -14.33 5.92 -10.10
C VAL A 108 -15.33 6.32 -9.02
N ALA A 109 -16.33 5.48 -8.73
CA ALA A 109 -17.32 5.77 -7.70
C ALA A 109 -16.68 5.93 -6.31
N ILE A 110 -15.81 5.00 -5.92
CA ILE A 110 -15.16 5.02 -4.60
C ILE A 110 -14.26 6.24 -4.45
N THR A 111 -13.44 6.56 -5.44
CA THR A 111 -12.54 7.73 -5.38
C THR A 111 -13.30 9.05 -5.36
N THR A 112 -14.38 9.16 -6.15
CA THR A 112 -15.25 10.35 -6.15
C THR A 112 -15.91 10.56 -4.79
N VAL A 113 -16.54 9.51 -4.25
CA VAL A 113 -17.18 9.56 -2.93
C VAL A 113 -16.16 9.86 -1.84
N ASN A 114 -14.99 9.21 -1.90
CA ASN A 114 -13.92 9.42 -0.93
C ASN A 114 -13.42 10.87 -0.92
N ALA A 115 -13.21 11.47 -2.11
CA ALA A 115 -12.79 12.87 -2.22
C ALA A 115 -13.84 13.84 -1.67
N ILE A 116 -15.13 13.61 -1.96
CA ILE A 116 -16.23 14.40 -1.41
C ILE A 116 -16.28 14.27 0.12
N LEU A 117 -16.21 13.05 0.65
CA LEU A 117 -16.25 12.81 2.10
C LEU A 117 -15.04 13.40 2.82
N ALA A 118 -13.85 13.32 2.24
CA ALA A 118 -12.64 13.92 2.82
C ALA A 118 -12.77 15.44 2.90
N ASP A 119 -13.32 16.08 1.87
CA ASP A 119 -13.53 17.52 1.85
C ASP A 119 -14.64 17.95 2.82
N LEU A 120 -15.78 17.26 2.84
CA LEU A 120 -16.85 17.52 3.80
C LEU A 120 -16.38 17.34 5.24
N LEU A 121 -15.61 16.30 5.54
CA LEU A 121 -15.01 16.12 6.86
C LEU A 121 -14.09 17.30 7.21
N THR A 122 -13.28 17.74 6.25
CA THR A 122 -12.37 18.87 6.45
C THR A 122 -13.11 20.15 6.75
N GLN A 123 -14.09 20.52 5.93
CA GLN A 123 -14.85 21.74 6.09
C GLN A 123 -15.71 21.72 7.36
N LEU A 124 -16.39 20.60 7.65
CA LEU A 124 -17.35 20.54 8.75
C LEU A 124 -16.71 20.26 10.11
N VAL A 125 -15.61 19.49 10.15
CA VAL A 125 -14.98 19.05 11.40
C VAL A 125 -13.68 19.77 11.69
N PHE A 126 -12.79 19.92 10.70
CA PHE A 126 -11.47 20.53 10.93
C PHE A 126 -11.49 22.06 10.86
N GLU A 127 -12.24 22.64 9.92
CA GLU A 127 -12.38 24.11 9.81
C GLU A 127 -13.47 24.67 10.75
N GLY A 128 -14.40 23.80 11.18
CA GLY A 128 -15.44 24.11 12.15
C GLY A 128 -16.45 25.16 11.65
N THR A 129 -17.16 25.80 12.58
CA THR A 129 -18.17 26.83 12.27
C THR A 129 -17.58 28.17 11.82
N THR A 130 -16.25 28.29 11.82
CA THR A 130 -15.54 29.52 11.44
C THR A 130 -15.79 29.88 9.98
N ASN A 131 -15.90 28.88 9.11
CA ASN A 131 -16.17 29.05 7.69
C ASN A 131 -17.44 28.30 7.30
N PRO A 132 -18.40 28.93 6.60
CA PRO A 132 -19.57 28.23 6.10
C PRO A 132 -19.15 27.22 5.02
N TRP A 133 -19.90 26.11 4.95
CA TRP A 133 -19.68 25.08 3.93
C TRP A 133 -19.66 25.69 2.52
N ASN A 134 -18.59 25.41 1.78
CA ASN A 134 -18.37 25.84 0.41
C ASN A 134 -18.67 24.68 -0.57
N PRO A 135 -19.87 24.65 -1.20
CA PRO A 135 -20.24 23.57 -2.13
C PRO A 135 -19.40 23.57 -3.41
N LYS A 136 -18.83 24.71 -3.82
CA LYS A 136 -17.95 24.79 -5.00
C LYS A 136 -16.66 24.03 -4.76
N ARG A 137 -16.07 24.14 -3.56
CA ARG A 137 -14.88 23.39 -3.17
C ARG A 137 -15.17 21.88 -3.19
N THR A 138 -16.28 21.45 -2.60
CA THR A 138 -16.68 20.03 -2.61
C THR A 138 -16.89 19.51 -4.02
N LEU A 139 -17.46 20.31 -4.93
CA LEU A 139 -17.58 19.94 -6.34
C LEU A 139 -16.21 19.77 -7.02
N VAL A 140 -15.24 20.65 -6.75
CA VAL A 140 -13.88 20.55 -7.30
C VAL A 140 -13.16 19.30 -6.77
N PHE A 141 -13.30 18.98 -5.48
CA PHE A 141 -12.81 17.72 -4.90
C PHE A 141 -13.48 16.48 -5.53
N GLY A 142 -14.80 16.53 -5.73
CA GLY A 142 -15.51 15.47 -6.45
C GLY A 142 -15.01 15.29 -7.88
N ALA A 143 -14.77 16.39 -8.60
CA ALA A 143 -14.20 16.36 -9.95
C ALA A 143 -12.77 15.82 -9.97
N PHE A 144 -11.94 16.16 -8.97
CA PHE A 144 -10.60 15.59 -8.81
C PHE A 144 -10.64 14.08 -8.55
N GLY A 145 -11.52 13.65 -7.64
CA GLY A 145 -11.78 12.25 -7.33
C GLY A 145 -12.24 11.47 -8.56
N PHE A 146 -13.15 12.04 -9.36
CA PHE A 146 -13.67 11.41 -10.57
C PHE A 146 -12.63 11.36 -11.71
N LEU A 147 -12.13 12.52 -12.13
CA LEU A 147 -11.29 12.64 -13.34
C LEU A 147 -9.89 12.08 -13.10
N TYR A 148 -9.23 12.51 -12.03
CA TYR A 148 -7.85 12.09 -11.78
C TYR A 148 -7.80 10.76 -11.05
N GLN A 149 -8.31 10.67 -9.82
CA GLN A 149 -8.17 9.45 -9.00
C GLN A 149 -8.98 8.28 -9.58
N GLY A 150 -10.15 8.55 -10.16
CA GLY A 150 -11.02 7.55 -10.75
C GLY A 150 -10.53 7.09 -12.11
N MET A 151 -10.40 8.01 -13.07
CA MET A 151 -10.10 7.64 -14.47
C MET A 151 -8.59 7.53 -14.73
N VAL A 152 -7.84 8.61 -14.54
CA VAL A 152 -6.42 8.68 -14.91
C VAL A 152 -5.59 7.72 -14.06
N GLN A 153 -5.76 7.74 -12.74
CA GLN A 153 -5.01 6.88 -11.83
C GLN A 153 -5.36 5.41 -12.03
N TYR A 154 -6.63 5.06 -12.32
CA TYR A 154 -6.97 3.69 -12.72
C TYR A 154 -6.22 3.26 -13.98
N ALA A 155 -6.20 4.10 -15.02
CA ALA A 155 -5.47 3.80 -16.24
C ALA A 155 -3.98 3.60 -15.97
N ILE A 156 -3.37 4.49 -15.19
CA ILE A 156 -1.95 4.40 -14.82
C ILE A 156 -1.66 3.10 -14.05
N VAL A 157 -2.38 2.84 -12.95
CA VAL A 157 -2.09 1.74 -12.00
C VAL A 157 -2.46 0.37 -12.56
N ASN A 158 -3.61 0.26 -13.23
CA ASN A 158 -4.16 -1.03 -13.65
C ASN A 158 -3.94 -1.36 -15.14
N LEU A 159 -3.63 -0.37 -15.98
CA LEU A 159 -3.39 -0.60 -17.41
C LEU A 159 -1.93 -0.34 -17.79
N VAL A 160 -1.43 0.88 -17.57
CA VAL A 160 -0.09 1.28 -18.04
C VAL A 160 0.99 0.47 -17.36
N TRP A 161 1.05 0.47 -16.02
CA TRP A 161 2.15 -0.22 -15.32
C TRP A 161 2.02 -1.74 -15.29
N GLU A 162 0.82 -2.28 -15.46
CA GLU A 162 0.65 -3.71 -15.71
C GLU A 162 1.13 -4.13 -17.10
N LYS A 163 0.98 -3.25 -18.10
CA LYS A 163 1.52 -3.50 -19.44
C LYS A 163 3.04 -3.34 -19.50
N VAL A 164 3.59 -2.33 -18.84
CA VAL A 164 5.05 -2.03 -18.85
C VAL A 164 5.84 -3.01 -17.96
N PHE A 165 5.31 -3.37 -16.79
CA PHE A 165 5.96 -4.28 -15.84
C PHE A 165 5.04 -5.47 -15.53
N PRO A 166 4.86 -6.43 -16.44
CA PRO A 166 3.88 -7.48 -16.26
C PRO A 166 4.19 -8.40 -15.09
N GLY A 167 3.12 -8.85 -14.40
CA GLY A 167 3.18 -9.87 -13.36
C GLY A 167 3.51 -9.35 -11.95
N THR A 168 3.77 -10.31 -11.06
CA THR A 168 3.92 -10.11 -9.61
C THR A 168 5.31 -10.47 -9.09
N SER A 169 6.29 -10.62 -9.99
CA SER A 169 7.68 -10.86 -9.58
C SER A 169 8.20 -9.70 -8.71
N LYS A 170 9.12 -9.99 -7.77
CA LYS A 170 9.71 -8.94 -6.89
C LYS A 170 10.26 -7.77 -7.70
N ARG A 171 10.93 -8.05 -8.82
CA ARG A 171 11.44 -7.04 -9.75
C ARG A 171 10.32 -6.19 -10.34
N ALA A 172 9.26 -6.82 -10.86
CA ALA A 172 8.12 -6.10 -11.44
C ALA A 172 7.42 -5.21 -10.41
N VAL A 173 7.19 -5.72 -9.18
CA VAL A 173 6.59 -4.95 -8.09
C VAL A 173 7.44 -3.73 -7.73
N VAL A 174 8.75 -3.91 -7.53
CA VAL A 174 9.67 -2.79 -7.25
C VAL A 174 9.67 -1.77 -8.39
N SER A 175 9.69 -2.23 -9.65
CA SER A 175 9.61 -1.35 -10.81
C SER A 175 8.32 -0.52 -10.84
N LYS A 176 7.16 -1.11 -10.51
CA LYS A 176 5.88 -0.38 -10.42
C LYS A 176 5.88 0.67 -9.31
N ILE A 177 6.45 0.34 -8.15
CA ILE A 177 6.56 1.28 -7.02
C ILE A 177 7.43 2.48 -7.40
N CYS A 178 8.60 2.23 -8.01
CA CYS A 178 9.50 3.30 -8.46
C CYS A 178 8.87 4.12 -9.59
N ALA A 179 8.20 3.46 -10.55
CA ALA A 179 7.50 4.15 -11.63
C ALA A 179 6.41 5.09 -11.11
N MET A 180 5.68 4.68 -10.07
CA MET A 180 4.68 5.54 -9.43
C MET A 180 5.30 6.74 -8.75
N ASN A 181 6.20 6.48 -7.80
CA ASN A 181 6.71 7.53 -6.92
C ASN A 181 7.68 8.49 -7.61
N LEU A 182 8.42 8.02 -8.62
CA LEU A 182 9.48 8.81 -9.27
C LEU A 182 9.07 9.37 -10.62
N PHE A 183 8.01 8.84 -11.25
CA PHE A 183 7.52 9.34 -12.54
C PHE A 183 6.06 9.74 -12.49
N SER A 184 5.14 8.84 -12.16
CA SER A 184 3.71 9.17 -12.25
C SER A 184 3.30 10.27 -11.28
N ASP A 185 3.76 10.20 -10.03
CA ASP A 185 3.37 11.17 -9.02
C ASP A 185 4.01 12.54 -9.28
N PRO A 186 5.33 12.64 -9.59
CA PRO A 186 5.95 13.92 -9.94
C PRO A 186 5.42 14.55 -11.23
N LEU A 187 5.14 13.75 -12.26
CA LEU A 187 4.83 14.29 -13.59
C LEU A 187 3.33 14.49 -13.85
N PHE A 188 2.46 13.71 -13.19
CA PHE A 188 1.01 13.78 -13.41
C PHE A 188 0.26 14.19 -12.15
N PHE A 189 0.49 13.52 -11.02
CA PHE A 189 -0.29 13.77 -9.81
C PHE A 189 -0.03 15.16 -9.24
N MET A 190 1.24 15.50 -8.98
CA MET A 190 1.60 16.76 -8.33
C MET A 190 1.21 17.98 -9.17
N PRO A 191 1.51 18.06 -10.48
CA PRO A 191 1.03 19.15 -11.33
C PRO A 191 -0.50 19.27 -11.31
N THR A 192 -1.23 18.16 -11.42
CA THR A 192 -2.70 18.17 -11.40
C THR A 192 -3.22 18.67 -10.06
N PHE A 193 -2.66 18.18 -8.94
CA PHE A 193 -3.02 18.63 -7.61
C PHE A 193 -2.84 20.14 -7.45
N TYR A 194 -1.70 20.68 -7.88
CA TYR A 194 -1.42 22.12 -7.83
C TYR A 194 -2.40 22.94 -8.69
N ILE A 195 -2.80 22.43 -9.87
CA ILE A 195 -3.78 23.10 -10.73
C ILE A 195 -5.15 23.15 -10.05
N PHE A 196 -5.59 22.05 -9.45
CA PHE A 196 -6.85 22.00 -8.71
C PHE A 196 -6.80 22.88 -7.46
N GLN A 197 -5.68 22.89 -6.74
CA GLN A 197 -5.47 23.77 -5.59
C GLN A 197 -5.59 25.24 -5.99
N GLU A 198 -4.90 25.67 -7.04
CA GLU A 198 -4.95 27.06 -7.53
C GLU A 198 -6.36 27.44 -8.01
N ALA A 199 -7.05 26.52 -8.70
CA ALA A 199 -8.43 26.73 -9.14
C ALA A 199 -9.40 26.89 -7.95
N MET A 200 -9.19 26.15 -6.86
CA MET A 200 -9.98 26.28 -5.64
C MET A 200 -9.71 27.59 -4.91
N THR A 201 -8.44 27.96 -4.76
CA THR A 201 -8.02 29.18 -4.05
C THR A 201 -8.50 30.44 -4.77
N THR A 202 -8.37 30.48 -6.09
CA THR A 202 -8.72 31.66 -6.90
C THR A 202 -10.17 31.68 -7.37
N GLY A 203 -10.84 30.52 -7.39
CA GLY A 203 -12.15 30.35 -8.01
C GLY A 203 -12.14 30.51 -9.53
N THR A 204 -10.96 30.50 -10.17
CA THR A 204 -10.80 30.68 -11.62
C THR A 204 -10.24 29.43 -12.28
N VAL A 205 -10.66 29.19 -13.52
CA VAL A 205 -10.12 28.12 -14.36
C VAL A 205 -9.58 28.72 -15.66
N GLY A 206 -8.38 28.33 -16.06
CA GLY A 206 -7.78 28.82 -17.30
C GLY A 206 -6.27 28.68 -17.34
N TRP A 207 -5.66 29.15 -18.43
CA TRP A 207 -4.21 29.06 -18.63
C TRP A 207 -3.42 29.84 -17.58
N ALA A 208 -3.93 30.98 -17.12
CA ALA A 208 -3.31 31.75 -16.04
C ALA A 208 -3.22 30.92 -14.74
N THR A 209 -4.31 30.25 -14.36
CA THR A 209 -4.39 29.32 -13.22
C THR A 209 -3.38 28.19 -13.37
N VAL A 210 -3.32 27.54 -14.54
CA VAL A 210 -2.36 26.46 -14.80
C VAL A 210 -0.92 26.96 -14.68
N LYS A 211 -0.60 28.11 -15.27
CA LYS A 211 0.75 28.69 -15.21
C LYS A 211 1.15 29.02 -13.78
N ALA A 212 0.26 29.64 -13.00
CA ALA A 212 0.51 29.96 -11.59
C ALA A 212 0.75 28.69 -10.76
N ALA A 213 -0.12 27.69 -10.92
CA ALA A 213 0.00 26.39 -10.27
C ALA A 213 1.33 25.69 -10.57
N LEU A 214 1.77 25.66 -11.84
CA LEU A 214 3.02 25.02 -12.23
C LEU A 214 4.26 25.79 -11.74
N LEU A 215 4.19 27.11 -11.63
CA LEU A 215 5.25 27.92 -11.02
C LEU A 215 5.35 27.64 -9.52
N ALA A 216 4.23 27.59 -8.81
CA ALA A 216 4.18 27.22 -7.39
C ALA A 216 4.70 25.81 -7.17
N TYR A 217 4.30 24.86 -8.03
CA TYR A 217 4.81 23.50 -8.00
C TYR A 217 6.33 23.45 -8.20
N LYS A 218 6.87 24.16 -9.20
CA LYS A 218 8.32 24.22 -9.44
C LYS A 218 9.10 24.72 -8.22
N GLY A 219 8.55 25.66 -7.46
CA GLY A 219 9.18 26.19 -6.24
C GLY A 219 9.20 25.19 -5.07
N ASN A 220 8.20 24.30 -5.00
CA ASN A 220 7.97 23.44 -3.83
C ASN A 220 8.20 21.93 -4.10
N CYS A 221 8.42 21.55 -5.37
CA CYS A 221 8.32 20.16 -5.84
C CYS A 221 9.13 19.17 -5.02
N PHE A 222 10.40 19.47 -4.72
CA PHE A 222 11.27 18.53 -4.02
C PHE A 222 10.82 18.27 -2.58
N MET A 223 10.35 19.32 -1.88
CA MET A 223 9.86 19.18 -0.51
C MET A 223 8.57 18.33 -0.50
N ASP A 224 7.66 18.58 -1.44
CA ASP A 224 6.42 17.84 -1.56
C ASP A 224 6.61 16.40 -1.99
N TRP A 225 7.56 16.13 -2.91
CA TRP A 225 7.92 14.76 -3.27
C TRP A 225 8.43 13.98 -2.07
N ARG A 226 9.36 14.55 -1.30
CA ARG A 226 9.86 13.88 -0.08
C ARG A 226 8.74 13.61 0.91
N ASN A 227 7.83 14.57 1.10
CA ASN A 227 6.68 14.41 1.99
C ASN A 227 5.72 13.32 1.49
N SER A 228 5.46 13.30 0.18
CA SER A 228 4.65 12.29 -0.48
C SER A 228 5.25 10.90 -0.33
N TRP A 229 6.56 10.75 -0.57
CA TRP A 229 7.28 9.48 -0.52
C TRP A 229 7.18 8.77 0.83
N MET A 230 7.11 9.51 1.94
CA MET A 230 6.97 8.90 3.27
C MET A 230 5.65 8.16 3.46
N VAL A 231 4.63 8.50 2.67
CA VAL A 231 3.30 7.85 2.71
C VAL A 231 3.15 6.88 1.54
N TRP A 232 3.54 7.32 0.34
CA TRP A 232 3.21 6.64 -0.90
C TRP A 232 4.20 5.55 -1.30
N PHE A 233 5.47 5.55 -0.85
CA PHE A 233 6.31 4.37 -1.04
C PHE A 233 5.76 3.14 -0.30
N PRO A 234 5.46 3.23 1.02
CA PRO A 234 4.80 2.15 1.73
C PRO A 234 3.42 1.81 1.14
N GLY A 235 2.62 2.83 0.81
CA GLY A 235 1.30 2.64 0.21
C GLY A 235 1.33 1.89 -1.11
N HIS A 236 2.27 2.23 -2.00
CA HIS A 236 2.47 1.54 -3.28
C HIS A 236 3.08 0.15 -3.11
N ALA A 237 3.89 -0.09 -2.07
CA ALA A 237 4.36 -1.43 -1.73
C ALA A 237 3.20 -2.38 -1.42
N VAL A 238 2.21 -1.93 -0.64
CA VAL A 238 0.98 -2.71 -0.40
C VAL A 238 0.14 -2.82 -1.67
N THR A 239 -0.01 -1.72 -2.42
CA THR A 239 -0.81 -1.68 -3.65
C THR A 239 -0.34 -2.72 -4.68
N TYR A 240 0.96 -2.78 -4.95
CA TYR A 240 1.50 -3.69 -5.98
C TYR A 240 1.94 -5.04 -5.44
N GLY A 241 2.32 -5.12 -4.17
CA GLY A 241 2.80 -6.35 -3.54
C GLY A 241 1.70 -7.25 -2.98
N VAL A 242 0.57 -6.66 -2.55
CA VAL A 242 -0.49 -7.38 -1.82
C VAL A 242 -1.84 -7.27 -2.52
N MET A 243 -2.23 -6.09 -3.00
CA MET A 243 -3.59 -5.87 -3.47
C MET A 243 -3.85 -6.48 -4.87
N PRO A 244 -4.95 -7.23 -5.04
CA PRO A 244 -5.39 -7.64 -6.37
C PRO A 244 -5.80 -6.42 -7.19
N THR A 245 -5.65 -6.48 -8.51
CA THR A 245 -5.81 -5.33 -9.43
C THR A 245 -7.10 -4.53 -9.22
N HIS A 246 -8.22 -5.21 -9.00
CA HIS A 246 -9.53 -4.56 -8.79
C HIS A 246 -9.68 -3.85 -7.43
N LYS A 247 -8.81 -4.12 -6.44
CA LYS A 247 -8.82 -3.48 -5.11
C LYS A 247 -7.76 -2.38 -4.95
N ARG A 248 -6.85 -2.21 -5.91
CA ARG A 248 -5.75 -1.25 -5.81
C ARG A 248 -6.23 0.19 -5.67
N ILE A 249 -7.15 0.63 -6.53
CA ILE A 249 -7.68 2.00 -6.46
C ILE A 249 -8.53 2.22 -5.20
N PRO A 250 -9.44 1.31 -4.79
CA PRO A 250 -10.10 1.40 -3.49
C PRO A 250 -9.13 1.52 -2.30
N TRP A 251 -8.04 0.73 -2.30
CA TRP A 251 -6.98 0.82 -1.30
C TRP A 251 -6.29 2.19 -1.32
N MET A 252 -5.91 2.69 -2.50
CA MET A 252 -5.29 4.00 -2.62
C MET A 252 -6.23 5.13 -2.17
N ALA A 253 -7.53 5.05 -2.47
CA ALA A 253 -8.53 5.99 -1.99
C ALA A 253 -8.63 5.99 -0.46
N PHE A 254 -8.61 4.80 0.15
CA PHE A 254 -8.56 4.67 1.61
C PHE A 254 -7.32 5.35 2.20
N LEU A 255 -6.13 5.12 1.64
CA LEU A 255 -4.90 5.80 2.06
C LEU A 255 -4.97 7.32 1.87
N SER A 256 -5.51 7.77 0.72
CA SER A 256 -5.68 9.19 0.41
C SER A 256 -6.51 9.90 1.48
N PHE A 257 -7.59 9.28 1.97
CA PHE A 257 -8.43 9.87 3.00
C PHE A 257 -7.62 10.28 4.26
N PHE A 258 -6.78 9.37 4.79
CA PHE A 258 -5.93 9.69 5.95
C PHE A 258 -4.84 10.70 5.60
N TYR A 259 -4.27 10.59 4.40
CA TYR A 259 -3.28 11.55 3.92
C TYR A 259 -3.85 12.98 3.92
N MET A 260 -5.12 13.14 3.51
CA MET A 260 -5.82 14.43 3.52
C MET A 260 -6.08 14.92 4.94
N CYS A 261 -6.47 14.05 5.88
CA CYS A 261 -6.59 14.43 7.29
C CYS A 261 -5.24 14.93 7.86
N VAL A 262 -4.14 14.23 7.55
CA VAL A 262 -2.79 14.62 7.99
C VAL A 262 -2.37 15.95 7.35
N LEU A 263 -2.63 16.15 6.06
CA LEU A 263 -2.35 17.41 5.37
C LEU A 263 -3.17 18.56 5.96
N SER A 264 -4.46 18.34 6.24
CA SER A 264 -5.33 19.33 6.86
C SER A 264 -4.80 19.75 8.23
N ILE A 265 -4.40 18.80 9.08
CA ILE A 265 -3.84 19.11 10.41
C ILE A 265 -2.48 19.84 10.30
N THR A 266 -1.67 19.49 9.30
CA THR A 266 -0.29 20.03 9.19
C THR A 266 -0.17 21.31 8.38
N ARG A 267 -1.13 21.61 7.51
CA ARG A 267 -1.11 22.76 6.58
C ARG A 267 -2.36 23.65 6.63
N GLY A 268 -3.42 23.23 7.32
CA GLY A 268 -4.66 24.01 7.48
C GLY A 268 -4.57 25.17 8.47
N GLY A 269 -3.37 25.50 8.96
CA GLY A 269 -3.11 26.73 9.70
C GLY A 269 -2.71 27.85 8.75
N VAL A 270 -3.68 28.37 7.98
CA VAL A 270 -3.65 29.67 7.31
C VAL A 270 -5.01 30.32 7.44
#